data_AF-A0A8X6HUU5-F1
#
_entry.id   AF-A0A8X6HUU5-F1
#
_cell.length_a   1.000
_cell.length_b   1.000
_cell.length_c   1.000
_cell.angle_alpha   90.00
_cell.angle_beta   90.00
_cell.angle_gamma   90.00
#
_symmetry.space_group_name_H-M   'P 1'
#
loop_
_entity.id
_entity.type
_entity.pdbx_description
1 polymer ?
#
loop_
_entity_poly.entity_id
_entity_poly.type
_entity_poly.pdbx_seq_one_letter_code
_entity_poly.pdbx_strand_id
1 'polypeptide(L)'
;MVDMRSISAGAYINYKLNTEVQNNLKLKLEPNEEDMTVLITNLHGIRGSISFPSLSLDAVNRKLVTQYEYPLEQSVECIKAVLEEAIMESSEMLNSYAATKAELIYRIKRCLQREAEATILKLKEHVQAEMFYVNLEHPDMDLSVCDPVVPAVGPTKVWVITDSSKGAAAEHELNNSAGDGLSERSKQLVKVLMQNESTQKKVQYLMLVMTKYMEIVQKQIADLTIKYILCFLVKKVLDYIKVDLVPTLLELSNFASLTDDCEEDFRLKEEMEAACLCLKEALDAIQAF
;
A
#
# COMPACT_ATOMS: atom_id res chain seq x y z
N MET A 1 0.30 -11.09 26.48
CA MET A 1 0.57 -11.27 25.03
C MET A 1 0.43 -12.75 24.74
N VAL A 2 -0.50 -13.12 23.86
CA VAL A 2 -0.65 -14.51 23.40
C VAL A 2 0.55 -14.80 22.49
N ASP A 3 1.23 -15.92 22.70
CA ASP A 3 2.36 -16.31 21.86
C ASP A 3 1.85 -16.69 20.46
N MET A 4 2.08 -15.79 19.50
CA MET A 4 1.42 -15.80 18.19
C MET A 4 1.91 -16.94 17.29
N ARG A 5 3.02 -17.59 17.67
CA ARG A 5 3.59 -18.77 17.01
C ARG A 5 2.81 -20.06 17.28
N SER A 6 1.92 -20.07 18.28
CA SER A 6 1.08 -21.23 18.60
C SER A 6 -0.24 -21.29 17.81
N ILE A 7 -0.53 -20.25 17.02
CA ILE A 7 -1.80 -20.10 16.31
C ILE A 7 -1.58 -20.37 14.82
N SER A 8 -2.55 -21.02 14.17
CA SER A 8 -2.54 -21.28 12.73
C SER A 8 -2.21 -20.03 11.90
N ALA A 9 -1.42 -20.22 10.83
CA ALA A 9 -1.08 -19.18 9.85
C ALA A 9 -2.30 -18.40 9.35
N GLY A 10 -3.46 -19.04 9.18
CA GLY A 10 -4.69 -18.35 8.76
C GLY A 10 -5.19 -17.32 9.78
N ALA A 11 -5.09 -17.62 11.07
CA ALA A 11 -5.45 -16.67 12.12
C ALA A 11 -4.42 -15.54 12.23
N TYR A 12 -3.15 -15.84 11.99
CA TYR A 12 -2.09 -14.82 11.97
C TYR A 12 -2.24 -13.85 10.80
N ILE A 13 -2.58 -14.35 9.60
CA ILE A 13 -2.96 -13.52 8.44
C ILE A 13 -4.15 -12.62 8.80
N ASN A 14 -5.21 -13.18 9.38
CA ASN A 14 -6.39 -12.40 9.78
C ASN A 14 -6.04 -11.29 10.79
N TYR A 15 -5.16 -11.59 11.76
CA TYR A 15 -4.66 -10.60 12.69
C TYR A 15 -3.88 -9.48 11.98
N LYS A 16 -2.92 -9.82 11.12
CA LYS A 16 -2.10 -8.85 10.36
C LYS A 16 -2.95 -7.97 9.46
N LEU A 17 -3.96 -8.54 8.80
CA LEU A 17 -4.91 -7.80 7.96
C LEU A 17 -5.70 -6.77 8.77
N ASN A 18 -6.19 -7.13 9.96
CA ASN A 18 -7.00 -6.23 10.79
C ASN A 18 -6.19 -5.27 11.66
N THR A 19 -4.88 -5.46 11.79
CA THR A 19 -4.01 -4.62 12.61
C THR A 19 -3.01 -3.86 11.76
N GLU A 20 -1.96 -4.52 11.28
CA GLU A 20 -0.86 -3.90 10.57
C GLU A 20 -1.29 -3.26 9.25
N VAL A 21 -2.04 -3.98 8.41
CA VAL A 21 -2.54 -3.44 7.14
C VAL A 21 -3.49 -2.26 7.39
N GLN A 22 -4.45 -2.41 8.29
CA GLN A 22 -5.36 -1.32 8.65
C GLN A 22 -4.63 -0.10 9.22
N ASN A 23 -3.56 -0.29 10.00
CA ASN A 23 -2.78 0.81 10.56
C ASN A 23 -1.90 1.49 9.50
N ASN A 24 -1.32 0.74 8.56
CA ASN A 24 -0.56 1.29 7.44
C ASN A 24 -1.44 2.17 6.53
N LEU A 25 -2.72 1.83 6.41
CA LEU A 25 -3.70 2.57 5.60
C LEU A 25 -4.39 3.73 6.34
N LYS A 26 -4.14 3.88 7.65
CA LYS A 26 -4.62 5.04 8.44
C LYS A 26 -3.70 6.24 8.29
N LEU A 27 -3.63 6.76 7.08
CA LEU A 27 -2.87 7.96 6.77
C LEU A 27 -3.63 9.21 7.24
N LYS A 28 -2.91 10.19 7.79
CA LYS A 28 -3.46 11.52 8.04
C LYS A 28 -3.30 12.36 6.78
N LEU A 29 -4.25 12.22 5.86
CA LEU A 29 -4.26 12.98 4.60
C LEU A 29 -5.01 14.30 4.81
N GLU A 30 -4.25 15.36 5.08
CA GLU A 30 -4.80 16.71 5.20
C GLU A 30 -4.39 17.56 3.99
N PRO A 31 -5.35 18.27 3.35
CA PRO A 31 -5.01 19.21 2.30
C PRO A 31 -4.22 20.40 2.87
N ASN A 32 -3.09 20.73 2.25
CA ASN A 32 -2.29 21.89 2.62
C ASN A 32 -2.95 23.20 2.13
N GLU A 33 -3.16 24.15 3.05
CA GLU A 33 -3.77 25.45 2.78
C GLU A 33 -2.97 26.27 1.75
N GLU A 34 -1.64 26.25 1.85
CA GLU A 34 -0.76 26.98 0.93
C GLU A 34 -0.86 26.43 -0.48
N ASP A 35 -0.75 25.10 -0.63
CA ASP A 35 -0.85 24.42 -1.91
C ASP A 35 -2.22 24.68 -2.56
N MET A 36 -3.29 24.62 -1.77
CA MET A 36 -4.64 24.87 -2.22
C MET A 36 -4.85 26.32 -2.67
N THR A 37 -4.29 27.28 -1.93
CA THR A 37 -4.33 28.71 -2.29
C THR A 37 -3.64 28.96 -3.64
N VAL A 38 -2.46 28.36 -3.83
CA VAL A 38 -1.71 28.44 -5.08
C VAL A 38 -2.49 27.79 -6.23
N LEU A 39 -3.04 26.60 -6.02
CA LEU A 39 -3.83 25.87 -7.02
C LEU A 39 -5.07 26.65 -7.47
N ILE A 40 -5.85 27.14 -6.52
CA ILE A 40 -7.07 27.91 -6.81
C ILE A 40 -6.72 29.19 -7.56
N THR A 41 -5.67 29.91 -7.14
CA THR A 41 -5.26 31.16 -7.78
C THR A 41 -4.75 30.92 -9.21
N ASN A 42 -3.93 29.88 -9.40
CA ASN A 42 -3.40 29.52 -10.72
C ASN A 42 -4.52 29.08 -11.69
N LEU A 43 -5.50 28.31 -11.21
CA LEU A 43 -6.61 27.83 -12.03
C LEU A 43 -7.65 28.92 -12.35
N HIS A 44 -7.86 29.88 -11.44
CA HIS A 44 -8.64 31.08 -11.75
C HIS A 44 -7.93 31.98 -12.77
N GLY A 45 -6.60 32.05 -12.68
CA GLY A 45 -5.77 32.92 -13.51
C GLY A 45 -6.21 34.38 -13.40
N ILE A 46 -6.35 35.05 -14.55
CA ILE A 46 -6.72 36.47 -14.61
C ILE A 46 -8.23 36.73 -14.40
N ARG A 47 -9.06 35.68 -14.28
CA ARG A 47 -10.52 35.81 -14.14
C ARG A 47 -10.91 35.73 -12.66
N GLY A 48 -11.58 36.76 -12.17
CA GLY A 48 -12.24 36.73 -10.85
C GLY A 48 -13.54 35.94 -10.92
N SER A 49 -13.47 34.61 -10.73
CA SER A 49 -14.68 33.78 -10.57
C SER A 49 -15.18 33.80 -9.14
N ILE A 50 -16.51 33.70 -8.99
CA ILE A 50 -17.18 33.60 -7.70
C ILE A 50 -17.10 32.16 -7.17
N SER A 51 -17.16 31.16 -8.06
CA SER A 51 -17.00 29.74 -7.74
C SER A 51 -15.54 29.28 -7.78
N PHE A 52 -15.23 28.18 -7.10
CA PHE A 52 -13.93 27.51 -7.25
C PHE A 52 -13.94 26.58 -8.48
N PRO A 53 -12.80 26.42 -9.19
CA PRO A 53 -12.67 25.46 -10.29
C PRO A 53 -12.75 24.01 -9.77
N SER A 54 -13.56 23.16 -10.40
CA SER A 54 -13.62 21.72 -10.08
C SER A 54 -12.26 21.05 -10.26
N LEU A 55 -11.47 21.49 -11.23
CA LEU A 55 -10.12 20.98 -11.47
C LEU A 55 -9.16 21.17 -10.29
N SER A 56 -9.42 22.15 -9.40
CA SER A 56 -8.66 22.33 -8.15
C SER A 56 -8.87 21.15 -7.22
N LEU A 57 -10.11 20.66 -7.13
CA LEU A 57 -10.47 19.49 -6.32
C LEU A 57 -9.78 18.25 -6.88
N ASP A 58 -9.86 18.03 -8.19
CA ASP A 58 -9.24 16.87 -8.85
C ASP A 58 -7.72 16.84 -8.65
N ALA A 59 -7.05 17.99 -8.74
CA ALA A 59 -5.61 18.08 -8.57
C ALA A 59 -5.17 17.81 -7.11
N VAL A 60 -5.91 18.33 -6.13
CA VAL A 60 -5.66 18.03 -4.72
C VAL A 60 -5.96 16.55 -4.42
N ASN A 61 -7.03 16.00 -5.00
CA ASN A 61 -7.40 14.59 -4.83
C ASN A 61 -6.27 13.68 -5.32
N ARG A 62 -5.75 13.92 -6.54
CA ARG A 62 -4.58 13.21 -7.08
C ARG A 62 -3.42 13.24 -6.09
N LYS A 63 -3.05 14.41 -5.58
CA LYS A 63 -1.90 14.57 -4.67
C LYS A 63 -2.07 13.80 -3.35
N LEU A 64 -3.29 13.75 -2.81
CA LEU A 64 -3.57 13.04 -1.56
C LEU A 64 -3.68 11.52 -1.78
N VAL A 65 -4.41 11.08 -2.79
CA VAL A 65 -4.65 9.66 -3.07
C VAL A 65 -3.38 8.93 -3.51
N THR A 66 -2.45 9.57 -4.22
CA THR A 66 -1.15 8.95 -4.59
C THR A 66 -0.35 8.50 -3.37
N GLN A 67 -0.55 9.10 -2.19
CA GLN A 67 0.16 8.72 -0.97
C GLN A 67 -0.19 7.29 -0.50
N TYR A 68 -1.28 6.70 -0.98
CA TYR A 68 -1.64 5.30 -0.70
C TYR A 68 -0.82 4.27 -1.47
N GLU A 69 -0.17 4.63 -2.59
CA GLU A 69 0.53 3.65 -3.43
C GLU A 69 1.61 2.88 -2.66
N TYR A 70 2.36 3.56 -1.80
CA TYR A 70 3.44 2.95 -1.01
C TYR A 70 2.92 2.09 0.16
N PRO A 71 2.00 2.57 1.02
CA PRO A 71 1.41 1.74 2.08
C PRO A 71 0.67 0.49 1.57
N LEU A 72 0.09 0.55 0.36
CA LEU A 72 -0.54 -0.62 -0.26
C LEU A 72 0.48 -1.69 -0.62
N GLU A 73 1.62 -1.28 -1.17
CA GLU A 73 2.74 -2.18 -1.48
C GLU A 73 3.27 -2.85 -0.21
N GLN A 74 3.49 -2.08 0.85
CA GLN A 74 3.91 -2.61 2.15
C GLN A 74 2.89 -3.59 2.75
N SER A 75 1.60 -3.33 2.56
CA SER A 75 0.53 -4.21 3.06
C SER A 75 0.53 -5.57 2.37
N VAL A 76 0.80 -5.61 1.05
CA VAL A 76 0.95 -6.87 0.31
C VAL A 76 2.20 -7.61 0.75
N GLU A 77 3.34 -6.90 0.88
CA GLU A 77 4.61 -7.52 1.29
C GLU A 77 4.55 -8.11 2.71
N CYS A 78 3.84 -7.44 3.63
CA CYS A 78 3.59 -7.94 4.98
C CYS A 78 2.91 -9.32 4.95
N ILE A 79 1.85 -9.47 4.15
CA ILE A 79 1.12 -10.74 4.06
C ILE A 79 1.91 -11.79 3.27
N LYS A 80 2.66 -11.39 2.25
CA LYS A 80 3.59 -12.27 1.55
C LYS A 80 4.61 -12.88 2.51
N ALA A 81 5.23 -12.09 3.38
CA ALA A 81 6.21 -12.59 4.36
C ALA A 81 5.59 -13.64 5.31
N VAL A 82 4.35 -13.43 5.75
CA VAL A 82 3.62 -14.41 6.57
C VAL A 82 3.35 -15.71 5.81
N LEU A 83 3.01 -15.62 4.52
CA LEU A 83 2.84 -16.81 3.67
C LEU A 83 4.18 -17.55 3.48
N GLU A 84 5.29 -16.85 3.28
CA GLU A 84 6.62 -17.47 3.18
C GLU A 84 7.00 -18.22 4.45
N GLU A 85 6.76 -17.63 5.63
CA GLU A 85 7.00 -18.27 6.92
C GLU A 85 6.16 -19.55 7.06
N ALA A 86 4.86 -19.48 6.74
CA ALA A 86 3.97 -20.63 6.80
C ALA A 86 4.37 -21.76 5.82
N ILE A 87 4.88 -21.42 4.63
CA ILE A 87 5.39 -22.39 3.66
C ILE A 87 6.66 -23.06 4.20
N MET A 88 7.56 -22.31 4.82
CA MET A 88 8.79 -22.87 5.41
C MET A 88 8.46 -23.84 6.54
N GLU A 89 7.58 -23.45 7.47
CA GLU A 89 7.12 -24.32 8.56
C GLU A 89 6.45 -25.60 8.03
N SER A 90 5.55 -25.47 7.05
CA SER A 90 4.87 -26.62 6.45
C SER A 90 5.84 -27.56 5.69
N SER A 91 6.94 -27.03 5.17
CA SER A 91 7.93 -27.80 4.41
C SER A 91 8.82 -28.70 5.28
N GLU A 92 8.81 -28.54 6.61
CA GLU A 92 9.57 -29.40 7.53
C GLU A 92 9.11 -30.86 7.48
N MET A 93 7.84 -31.12 7.12
CA MET A 93 7.34 -32.48 6.92
C MET A 93 8.01 -33.21 5.74
N LEU A 94 8.71 -32.49 4.86
CA LEU A 94 9.38 -33.04 3.68
C LEU A 94 10.91 -33.12 3.85
N ASN A 95 11.42 -33.08 5.09
CA ASN A 95 12.87 -33.16 5.34
C ASN A 95 13.49 -34.48 4.82
N SER A 96 12.74 -35.57 4.83
CA SER A 96 13.13 -36.86 4.23
C SER A 96 13.40 -36.79 2.72
N TYR A 97 12.76 -35.85 2.02
CA TYR A 97 12.90 -35.67 0.57
C TYR A 97 13.48 -34.29 0.26
N ALA A 98 14.76 -34.10 0.56
CA ALA A 98 15.44 -32.80 0.46
C ALA A 98 15.35 -32.17 -0.94
N ALA A 99 15.49 -32.97 -2.00
CA ALA A 99 15.38 -32.50 -3.38
C ALA A 99 13.94 -32.04 -3.71
N THR A 100 12.92 -32.85 -3.37
CA THR A 100 11.51 -32.48 -3.51
C THR A 100 11.17 -31.22 -2.74
N LYS A 101 11.64 -31.11 -1.49
CA LYS A 101 11.43 -29.93 -0.64
C LYS A 101 11.97 -28.66 -1.31
N ALA A 102 13.20 -28.69 -1.82
CA ALA A 102 13.83 -27.54 -2.46
C ALA A 102 13.05 -27.09 -3.71
N GLU A 103 12.65 -28.03 -4.56
CA GLU A 103 11.92 -27.73 -5.80
C GLU A 103 10.51 -27.20 -5.51
N LEU A 104 9.81 -27.78 -4.54
CA LEU A 104 8.49 -27.33 -4.09
C LEU A 104 8.56 -25.89 -3.55
N ILE A 105 9.52 -25.60 -2.66
CA ILE A 105 9.71 -24.25 -2.11
C ILE A 105 10.01 -23.26 -3.23
N TYR A 106 10.89 -23.61 -4.17
CA TYR A 106 11.24 -22.75 -5.30
C TYR A 106 10.00 -22.38 -6.13
N ARG A 107 9.16 -23.37 -6.47
CA ARG A 107 7.96 -23.15 -7.29
C ARG A 107 6.90 -22.34 -6.57
N ILE A 108 6.63 -22.65 -5.30
CA ILE A 108 5.65 -21.92 -4.51
C ILE A 108 6.13 -20.48 -4.30
N LYS A 109 7.41 -20.24 -3.94
CA LYS A 109 7.95 -18.88 -3.80
C LYS A 109 7.86 -18.08 -5.10
N ARG A 110 8.13 -18.72 -6.24
CA ARG A 110 7.99 -18.09 -7.56
C ARG A 110 6.53 -17.72 -7.88
N CYS A 111 5.58 -18.59 -7.55
CA CYS A 111 4.15 -18.28 -7.68
C CYS A 111 3.76 -17.12 -6.75
N LEU A 112 4.16 -17.19 -5.48
CA LEU A 112 3.86 -16.18 -4.48
C LEU A 112 4.38 -14.79 -4.89
N GLN A 113 5.62 -14.69 -5.37
CA GLN A 113 6.19 -13.44 -5.86
C GLN A 113 5.38 -12.87 -7.04
N ARG A 114 5.02 -13.72 -8.00
CA ARG A 114 4.23 -13.30 -9.18
C ARG A 114 2.85 -12.77 -8.77
N GLU A 115 2.15 -13.49 -7.90
CA GLU A 115 0.82 -13.08 -7.44
C GLU A 115 0.87 -11.84 -6.54
N ALA A 116 1.96 -11.64 -5.79
CA ALA A 116 2.19 -10.42 -5.02
C ALA A 116 2.36 -9.20 -5.93
N GLU A 117 3.23 -9.28 -6.93
CA GLU A 117 3.43 -8.21 -7.93
C GLU A 117 2.13 -7.90 -8.69
N ALA A 118 1.39 -8.93 -9.11
CA ALA A 118 0.10 -8.77 -9.77
C ALA A 118 -0.96 -8.12 -8.86
N THR A 119 -0.95 -8.44 -7.56
CA THR A 119 -1.85 -7.83 -6.57
C THR A 119 -1.50 -6.36 -6.32
N ILE A 120 -0.22 -6.03 -6.20
CA ILE A 120 0.28 -4.65 -6.07
C ILE A 120 -0.15 -3.82 -7.28
N LEU A 121 0.04 -4.36 -8.50
CA LEU A 121 -0.36 -3.67 -9.72
C LEU A 121 -1.87 -3.35 -9.73
N LYS A 122 -2.72 -4.35 -9.44
CA LYS A 122 -4.18 -4.15 -9.38
C LYS A 122 -4.61 -3.14 -8.33
N LEU A 123 -3.94 -3.12 -7.17
CA LEU A 123 -4.20 -2.13 -6.13
C LEU A 123 -3.81 -0.72 -6.60
N LYS A 124 -2.65 -0.57 -7.25
CA LYS A 124 -2.20 0.71 -7.83
C LYS A 124 -3.16 1.19 -8.92
N GLU A 125 -3.60 0.31 -9.82
CA GLU A 125 -4.60 0.64 -10.85
C GLU A 125 -5.93 1.11 -10.23
N HIS A 126 -6.38 0.47 -9.15
CA HIS A 126 -7.58 0.88 -8.43
C HIS A 126 -7.43 2.28 -7.81
N VAL A 127 -6.32 2.53 -7.11
CA VAL A 127 -6.01 3.86 -6.55
C VAL A 127 -5.93 4.91 -7.65
N GLN A 128 -5.31 4.58 -8.78
CA GLN A 128 -5.24 5.48 -9.92
C GLN A 128 -6.64 5.80 -10.47
N ALA A 129 -7.56 4.84 -10.53
CA ALA A 129 -8.95 5.12 -10.93
C ALA A 129 -9.63 6.13 -9.98
N GLU A 130 -9.45 5.97 -8.67
CA GLU A 130 -9.95 6.90 -7.64
C GLU A 130 -9.35 8.32 -7.74
N MET A 131 -8.18 8.47 -8.37
CA MET A 131 -7.57 9.77 -8.62
C MET A 131 -8.27 10.59 -9.72
N PHE A 132 -9.00 9.96 -10.65
CA PHE A 132 -9.57 10.65 -11.82
C PHE A 132 -10.96 11.23 -11.62
N TYR A 133 -11.72 10.74 -10.64
CA TYR A 133 -13.11 11.16 -10.43
C TYR A 133 -13.39 11.34 -8.94
N VAL A 134 -13.91 12.52 -8.57
CA VAL A 134 -14.33 12.84 -7.21
C VAL A 134 -15.85 12.80 -7.17
N ASN A 135 -16.41 11.79 -6.50
CA ASN A 135 -17.86 11.65 -6.37
C ASN A 135 -18.40 12.46 -5.18
N LEU A 136 -18.88 13.68 -5.46
CA LEU A 136 -19.53 14.53 -4.45
C LEU A 136 -20.99 14.11 -4.16
N GLU A 137 -21.58 13.21 -4.97
CA GLU A 137 -22.94 12.67 -4.78
C GLU A 137 -22.94 11.36 -3.98
N HIS A 138 -21.80 10.99 -3.38
CA HIS A 138 -21.69 9.80 -2.55
C HIS A 138 -22.67 9.87 -1.36
N PRO A 139 -23.40 8.79 -1.00
CA PRO A 139 -24.42 8.81 0.05
C PRO A 139 -23.88 9.18 1.43
N ASP A 140 -22.63 8.82 1.73
CA ASP A 140 -21.95 9.19 2.98
C ASP A 140 -21.38 10.63 2.93
N MET A 141 -21.50 11.34 1.81
CA MET A 141 -21.02 12.72 1.69
C MET A 141 -22.11 13.72 2.11
N ASP A 142 -21.95 14.29 3.30
CA ASP A 142 -22.83 15.33 3.81
C ASP A 142 -22.23 16.73 3.60
N LEU A 143 -22.62 17.38 2.49
CA LEU A 143 -22.23 18.76 2.17
C LEU A 143 -22.96 19.80 3.03
N SER A 144 -24.00 19.43 3.79
CA SER A 144 -24.75 20.38 4.62
C SER A 144 -23.94 20.89 5.82
N VAL A 145 -22.95 20.11 6.27
CA VAL A 145 -21.96 20.51 7.29
C VAL A 145 -20.96 21.53 6.72
N CYS A 146 -20.85 21.62 5.39
CA CYS A 146 -20.03 22.60 4.70
C CYS A 146 -20.87 23.85 4.42
N ASP A 147 -21.12 24.67 5.45
CA ASP A 147 -21.88 25.92 5.29
C ASP A 147 -21.33 26.71 4.08
N PRO A 148 -22.18 27.12 3.11
CA PRO A 148 -21.73 27.93 2.00
C PRO A 148 -21.36 29.29 2.55
N VAL A 149 -20.07 29.51 2.77
CA VAL A 149 -19.58 30.83 3.14
C VAL A 149 -19.81 31.73 1.92
N VAL A 150 -20.84 32.58 2.00
CA VAL A 150 -21.16 33.55 0.96
C VAL A 150 -19.88 34.34 0.66
N PRO A 151 -19.31 34.22 -0.56
CA PRO A 151 -18.09 34.93 -0.88
C PRO A 151 -18.38 36.43 -0.79
N ALA A 152 -17.46 37.18 -0.17
CA ALA A 152 -17.60 38.63 -0.07
C ALA A 152 -17.82 39.20 -1.48
N VAL A 153 -18.98 39.83 -1.69
CA VAL A 153 -19.36 40.44 -2.97
C VAL A 153 -18.47 41.66 -3.18
N GLY A 154 -17.38 41.48 -3.92
CA GLY A 154 -16.47 42.56 -4.26
C GLY A 154 -15.36 42.08 -5.22
N PRO A 155 -14.81 42.97 -6.05
CA PRO A 155 -13.66 42.61 -6.88
C PRO A 155 -12.53 42.17 -5.96
N THR A 156 -11.99 40.97 -6.20
CA THR A 156 -10.81 40.46 -5.49
C THR A 156 -9.69 41.48 -5.66
N LYS A 157 -9.42 42.29 -4.63
CA LYS A 157 -8.34 43.29 -4.64
C LYS A 157 -6.99 42.57 -4.48
N VAL A 158 -6.57 41.83 -5.50
CA VAL A 158 -5.28 41.11 -5.51
C VAL A 158 -4.10 42.08 -5.68
N TRP A 159 -4.35 43.28 -6.22
CA TRP A 159 -3.32 44.21 -6.67
C TRP A 159 -3.23 45.51 -5.86
N VAL A 160 -3.64 45.52 -4.59
CA VAL A 160 -3.33 46.67 -3.73
C VAL A 160 -1.96 46.43 -3.13
N ILE A 161 -0.93 46.89 -3.83
CA ILE A 161 0.37 47.16 -3.22
C ILE A 161 0.09 48.24 -2.18
N THR A 162 -0.01 47.88 -0.91
CA THR A 162 0.00 48.88 0.15
C THR A 162 1.39 49.49 0.16
N ASP A 163 1.53 50.68 -0.40
CA ASP A 163 2.62 51.60 -0.11
C ASP A 163 2.57 51.93 1.39
N SER A 164 3.09 51.03 2.20
CA SER A 164 3.36 51.23 3.62
C SER A 164 4.86 51.12 3.85
N SER A 165 5.61 51.92 3.11
CA SER A 165 7.01 52.25 3.39
C SER A 165 7.37 53.63 2.86
N LYS A 166 6.59 54.65 3.20
CA LYS A 166 7.17 55.99 3.34
C LYS A 166 8.02 55.99 4.62
N GLY A 167 9.32 55.74 4.47
CA GLY A 167 10.30 56.01 5.53
C GLY A 167 11.47 55.04 5.61
N ALA A 168 12.34 55.02 4.59
CA ALA A 168 13.79 54.95 4.76
C ALA A 168 14.43 54.96 3.37
N ALA A 169 15.04 56.09 3.01
CA ALA A 169 16.03 56.12 1.96
C ALA A 169 17.23 55.27 2.42
N ALA A 170 17.43 54.12 1.80
CA ALA A 170 18.68 53.40 1.86
C ALA A 170 18.95 52.87 0.45
N GLU A 171 19.86 53.55 -0.23
CA GLU A 171 20.52 53.07 -1.43
C GLU A 171 21.11 51.70 -1.11
N HIS A 172 20.62 50.65 -1.79
CA HIS A 172 21.28 49.35 -1.75
C HIS A 172 21.57 48.93 -3.19
N GLU A 173 22.88 48.79 -3.42
CA GLU A 173 23.51 48.47 -4.69
C GLU A 173 22.91 47.24 -5.37
N LEU A 174 22.84 47.33 -6.70
CA LEU A 174 22.46 46.27 -7.61
C LEU A 174 23.50 45.14 -7.59
N ASN A 175 23.33 44.20 -6.68
CA ASN A 175 23.99 42.91 -6.75
C ASN A 175 23.10 41.97 -7.57
N ASN A 176 23.39 41.88 -8.87
CA ASN A 176 22.76 40.95 -9.80
C ASN A 176 23.10 39.50 -9.44
N SER A 177 22.23 38.83 -8.67
CA SER A 177 22.08 37.37 -8.70
C SER A 177 20.71 37.05 -9.32
N ALA A 178 20.71 36.86 -10.63
CA ALA A 178 19.50 36.76 -11.47
C ALA A 178 18.65 35.48 -11.26
N GLY A 179 18.92 34.68 -10.23
CA GLY A 179 18.28 33.37 -10.02
C GLY A 179 17.26 33.28 -8.87
N ASP A 180 17.34 34.13 -7.84
CA ASP A 180 16.62 33.91 -6.57
C ASP A 180 15.41 34.85 -6.35
N GLY A 181 15.34 35.93 -7.13
CA GLY A 181 14.31 36.96 -6.98
C GLY A 181 12.88 36.52 -7.35
N LEU A 182 12.71 35.49 -8.18
CA LEU A 182 11.39 34.96 -8.53
C LEU A 182 10.77 34.13 -7.41
N SER A 183 11.59 33.35 -6.69
CA SER A 183 11.13 32.51 -5.59
C SER A 183 10.62 33.37 -4.44
N GLU A 184 11.37 34.41 -4.07
CA GLU A 184 11.03 35.28 -2.94
C GLU A 184 9.79 36.15 -3.22
N ARG A 185 9.65 36.66 -4.46
CA ARG A 185 8.43 37.36 -4.89
C ARG A 185 7.22 36.44 -4.91
N SER A 186 7.39 35.18 -5.28
CA SER A 186 6.31 34.18 -5.28
C SER A 186 5.83 33.88 -3.86
N LYS A 187 6.75 33.69 -2.90
CA LYS A 187 6.40 33.53 -1.48
C LYS A 187 5.66 34.74 -0.92
N GLN A 188 6.11 35.95 -1.26
CA GLN A 188 5.45 37.17 -0.82
C GLN A 188 4.05 37.34 -1.43
N LEU A 189 3.86 36.94 -2.69
CA LEU A 189 2.54 36.88 -3.34
C LEU A 189 1.60 35.88 -2.67
N VAL A 190 2.08 34.68 -2.35
CA VAL A 190 1.28 33.67 -1.63
C VAL A 190 0.81 34.22 -0.28
N LYS A 191 1.68 34.91 0.45
CA LYS A 191 1.33 35.55 1.73
C LYS A 191 0.22 36.60 1.57
N VAL A 192 0.25 37.41 0.52
CA VAL A 192 -0.79 38.40 0.22
C VAL A 192 -2.11 37.72 -0.19
N LEU A 193 -2.04 36.61 -0.94
CA LEU A 193 -3.21 35.85 -1.37
C LEU A 193 -3.90 35.13 -0.19
N MET A 194 -3.13 34.60 0.76
CA MET A 194 -3.67 33.99 1.99
C MET A 194 -4.35 35.02 2.90
N GLN A 195 -3.94 36.29 2.84
CA GLN A 195 -4.59 37.38 3.57
C GLN A 195 -5.91 37.84 2.93
N ASN A 196 -6.22 37.38 1.71
CA ASN A 196 -7.45 37.75 1.04
C ASN A 196 -8.63 36.94 1.58
N GLU A 197 -9.56 37.63 2.23
CA GLU A 197 -10.76 37.03 2.84
C GLU A 197 -11.56 36.16 1.85
N SER A 198 -11.68 36.58 0.59
CA SER A 198 -12.45 35.82 -0.41
C SER A 198 -11.76 34.53 -0.84
N THR A 199 -10.42 34.52 -0.92
CA THR A 199 -9.63 33.33 -1.25
C THR A 199 -9.60 32.37 -0.07
N GLN A 200 -9.38 32.90 1.14
CA GLN A 200 -9.33 32.12 2.37
C GLN A 200 -10.64 31.35 2.61
N LYS A 201 -11.80 32.00 2.43
CA LYS A 201 -13.10 31.34 2.56
C LYS A 201 -13.29 30.19 1.57
N LYS A 202 -12.86 30.37 0.31
CA LYS A 202 -12.90 29.31 -0.72
C LYS A 202 -11.98 28.15 -0.39
N VAL A 203 -10.76 28.44 0.08
CA VAL A 203 -9.77 27.44 0.49
C VAL A 203 -10.31 26.64 1.67
N GLN A 204 -10.83 27.29 2.71
CA GLN A 204 -11.41 26.62 3.88
C GLN A 204 -12.57 25.69 3.51
N TYR A 205 -13.47 26.16 2.64
CA TYR A 205 -14.57 25.33 2.13
C TYR A 205 -14.03 24.09 1.39
N LEU A 206 -13.09 24.28 0.47
CA LEU A 206 -12.52 23.18 -0.31
C LEU A 206 -11.73 22.20 0.56
N MET A 207 -11.02 22.68 1.58
CA MET A 207 -10.36 21.83 2.57
C MET A 207 -11.36 20.96 3.31
N LEU A 208 -12.47 21.51 3.79
CA LEU A 208 -13.49 20.76 4.51
C LEU A 208 -14.11 19.66 3.62
N VAL A 209 -14.49 20.02 2.39
CA VAL A 209 -15.03 19.06 1.41
C VAL A 209 -14.02 17.96 1.13
N MET A 210 -12.75 18.30 0.92
CA MET A 210 -11.70 17.33 0.62
C MET A 210 -11.42 16.42 1.82
N THR A 211 -11.36 16.95 3.04
CA THR A 211 -11.19 16.13 4.25
C THR A 211 -12.31 15.12 4.39
N LYS A 212 -13.57 15.54 4.17
CA LYS A 212 -14.73 14.62 4.22
C LYS A 212 -14.69 13.56 3.12
N TYR A 213 -14.27 13.95 1.92
CA TYR A 213 -14.08 13.00 0.83
C TYR A 213 -12.97 11.98 1.14
N MET A 214 -11.85 12.43 1.71
CA MET A 214 -10.72 11.55 2.08
C MET A 214 -11.10 10.55 3.19
N GLU A 215 -11.99 10.89 4.12
CA GLU A 215 -12.53 9.93 5.10
C GLU A 215 -13.25 8.76 4.42
N ILE A 216 -14.03 9.04 3.36
CA ILE A 216 -14.74 8.02 2.56
C ILE A 216 -13.75 7.17 1.78
N VAL A 217 -12.83 7.81 1.06
CA VAL A 217 -11.79 7.13 0.27
C VAL A 217 -10.93 6.22 1.15
N GLN A 218 -10.53 6.70 2.33
CA GLN A 218 -9.75 5.91 3.28
C GLN A 218 -10.49 4.63 3.70
N LYS A 219 -11.79 4.73 4.00
CA LYS A 219 -12.62 3.58 4.37
C LYS A 219 -12.76 2.59 3.21
N GLN A 220 -12.96 3.08 1.99
CA GLN A 220 -13.04 2.26 0.78
C GLN A 220 -11.71 1.54 0.50
N ILE A 221 -10.59 2.26 0.48
CA ILE A 221 -9.26 1.69 0.24
C ILE A 221 -8.93 0.63 1.31
N ALA A 222 -9.23 0.90 2.58
CA ALA A 222 -8.97 -0.03 3.67
C ALA A 222 -9.74 -1.37 3.53
N ASP A 223 -11.01 -1.32 3.15
CA ASP A 223 -11.84 -2.52 2.92
C ASP A 223 -11.42 -3.27 1.64
N LEU A 224 -11.19 -2.53 0.56
CA LEU A 224 -10.84 -3.10 -0.73
C LEU A 224 -9.45 -3.77 -0.72
N THR A 225 -8.48 -3.18 0.00
CA THR A 225 -7.13 -3.74 0.11
C THR A 225 -7.14 -5.14 0.69
N ILE A 226 -7.91 -5.35 1.77
CA ILE A 226 -8.05 -6.67 2.39
C ILE A 226 -8.66 -7.67 1.40
N LYS A 227 -9.71 -7.27 0.68
CA LYS A 227 -10.37 -8.13 -0.32
C LYS A 227 -9.44 -8.50 -1.46
N TYR A 228 -8.63 -7.56 -1.94
CA TYR A 228 -7.67 -7.80 -3.02
C TYR A 228 -6.56 -8.74 -2.57
N ILE A 229 -5.97 -8.52 -1.39
CA ILE A 229 -4.95 -9.41 -0.85
C ILE A 229 -5.52 -10.83 -0.68
N LEU A 230 -6.72 -10.96 -0.11
CA LEU A 230 -7.32 -12.27 0.10
C LEU A 230 -7.62 -12.99 -1.24
N CYS A 231 -8.19 -12.28 -2.21
CA CYS A 231 -8.65 -12.88 -3.46
C CYS A 231 -7.52 -13.10 -4.49
N PHE A 232 -6.59 -12.16 -4.60
CA PHE A 232 -5.55 -12.19 -5.64
C PHE A 232 -4.21 -12.71 -5.15
N LEU A 233 -3.90 -12.64 -3.86
CA LEU A 233 -2.69 -13.24 -3.30
C LEU A 233 -3.00 -14.57 -2.64
N VAL A 234 -3.69 -14.55 -1.49
CA VAL A 234 -3.85 -15.73 -0.63
C VAL A 234 -4.60 -16.85 -1.36
N LYS A 235 -5.76 -16.55 -1.95
CA LYS A 235 -6.58 -17.53 -2.65
C LYS A 235 -5.86 -18.09 -3.88
N LYS A 236 -5.20 -17.25 -4.68
CA LYS A 236 -4.47 -17.68 -5.88
C LYS A 236 -3.31 -18.60 -5.57
N VAL A 237 -2.52 -18.28 -4.54
CA VAL A 237 -1.42 -19.14 -4.08
C VAL A 237 -1.97 -20.46 -3.54
N LEU A 238 -3.07 -20.44 -2.78
CA LEU A 238 -3.70 -21.65 -2.27
C LEU A 238 -4.24 -22.54 -3.39
N ASP A 239 -4.89 -21.96 -4.41
CA ASP A 239 -5.40 -22.67 -5.57
C ASP A 239 -4.24 -23.31 -6.36
N TYR A 240 -3.14 -22.58 -6.55
CA TYR A 240 -1.93 -23.10 -7.18
C TYR A 240 -1.36 -24.31 -6.43
N ILE A 241 -1.22 -24.21 -5.10
CA ILE A 241 -0.69 -25.30 -4.26
C ILE A 241 -1.59 -26.55 -4.35
N LYS A 242 -2.90 -26.38 -4.40
CA LYS A 242 -3.86 -27.50 -4.41
C LYS A 242 -4.01 -28.18 -5.77
N VAL A 243 -4.02 -27.41 -6.85
CA VAL A 243 -4.43 -27.88 -8.18
C VAL A 243 -3.24 -28.02 -9.12
N ASP A 244 -2.37 -27.02 -9.16
CA ASP A 244 -1.38 -26.88 -10.23
C ASP A 244 0.01 -27.36 -9.82
N LEU A 245 0.33 -27.36 -8.52
CA LEU A 245 1.66 -27.72 -8.01
C LEU A 245 2.04 -29.16 -8.34
N VAL A 246 1.15 -30.12 -8.05
CA VAL A 246 1.44 -31.56 -8.25
C VAL A 246 1.62 -31.89 -9.74
N PRO A 247 0.72 -31.49 -10.66
CA PRO A 247 0.95 -31.69 -12.10
C PRO A 247 2.28 -31.08 -12.56
N THR A 248 2.59 -29.87 -12.10
CA THR A 248 3.84 -29.18 -12.43
C THR A 248 5.09 -29.95 -11.97
N LEU A 249 5.02 -30.66 -10.84
CA LEU A 249 6.11 -31.49 -10.35
C LEU A 249 6.23 -32.80 -11.14
N LEU A 250 5.11 -33.39 -11.56
CA LEU A 250 5.09 -34.65 -12.32
C LEU A 250 5.56 -34.48 -13.76
N GLU A 251 5.37 -33.31 -14.37
CA GLU A 251 5.88 -32.98 -15.70
C GLU A 251 7.41 -32.86 -15.75
N LEU A 252 8.09 -32.85 -14.59
CA LEU A 252 9.55 -32.82 -14.55
C LEU A 252 10.13 -34.13 -15.07
N SER A 253 10.96 -34.02 -16.09
CA SER A 253 11.73 -35.14 -16.67
C SER A 253 12.62 -35.87 -15.65
N ASN A 254 12.86 -35.24 -14.49
CA ASN A 254 13.74 -35.72 -13.42
C ASN A 254 12.97 -36.08 -12.13
N PHE A 255 11.66 -36.36 -12.21
CA PHE A 255 10.85 -36.69 -11.03
C PHE A 255 11.42 -37.85 -10.20
N ALA A 256 11.99 -38.86 -10.86
CA ALA A 256 12.61 -40.01 -10.18
C ALA A 256 13.77 -39.61 -9.26
N SER A 257 14.63 -38.68 -9.70
CA SER A 257 15.73 -38.15 -8.89
C SER A 257 15.24 -37.17 -7.81
N LEU A 258 14.07 -36.58 -8.00
CA LEU A 258 13.47 -35.67 -7.02
C LEU A 258 12.95 -36.43 -5.79
N THR A 259 12.51 -37.67 -6.00
CA THR A 259 11.97 -38.58 -4.97
C THR A 259 13.05 -39.41 -4.26
N ASP A 260 14.33 -39.20 -4.56
CA ASP A 260 15.40 -39.89 -3.83
C ASP A 260 15.37 -39.49 -2.34
N ASP A 261 15.44 -40.50 -1.48
CA ASP A 261 15.51 -40.32 -0.03
C ASP A 261 16.78 -39.55 0.35
N CYS A 262 16.74 -38.81 1.45
CA CYS A 262 17.95 -38.19 1.99
C CYS A 262 18.93 -39.28 2.48
N GLU A 263 20.23 -39.00 2.40
CA GLU A 263 21.30 -39.94 2.76
C GLU A 263 21.19 -40.39 4.23
N GLU A 264 20.70 -39.52 5.13
CA GLU A 264 20.47 -39.85 6.53
C GLU A 264 19.32 -40.86 6.72
N ASP A 265 18.20 -40.69 6.03
CA ASP A 265 17.09 -41.66 6.09
C ASP A 265 17.46 -42.99 5.43
N PHE A 266 18.27 -42.95 4.37
CA PHE A 266 18.82 -44.16 3.76
C PHE A 266 19.68 -44.94 4.76
N ARG A 267 20.59 -44.26 5.47
CA ARG A 267 21.42 -44.86 6.51
C ARG A 267 20.61 -45.41 7.68
N LEU A 268 19.59 -44.67 8.13
CA LEU A 268 18.70 -45.13 9.19
C LEU A 268 17.91 -46.39 8.78
N LYS A 269 17.43 -46.44 7.53
CA LYS A 269 16.78 -47.65 6.99
C LYS A 269 17.75 -48.83 6.94
N GLU A 270 18.99 -48.62 6.50
CA GLU A 270 20.03 -49.66 6.47
C GLU A 270 20.36 -50.20 7.87
N GLU A 271 20.53 -49.31 8.86
CA GLU A 271 20.75 -49.70 10.26
C GLU A 271 19.57 -50.48 10.84
N MET A 272 18.34 -50.08 10.50
CA MET A 272 17.13 -50.77 10.95
C MET A 272 16.95 -52.14 10.29
N GLU A 273 17.27 -52.27 9.00
CA GLU A 273 17.28 -53.56 8.30
C GLU A 273 18.32 -54.51 8.89
N ALA A 274 19.52 -54.02 9.17
CA ALA A 274 20.57 -54.80 9.82
C ALA A 274 20.13 -55.28 11.22
N ALA A 275 19.51 -54.41 12.03
CA ALA A 275 18.97 -54.79 13.33
C ALA A 275 17.86 -55.84 13.22
N CYS A 276 16.95 -55.70 12.25
CA CYS A 276 15.90 -56.68 11.98
C CYS A 276 16.46 -58.05 11.57
N LEU A 277 17.51 -58.08 10.74
CA LEU A 277 18.19 -59.33 10.35
C LEU A 277 18.81 -60.01 11.57
N CYS A 278 19.56 -59.29 12.40
CA CYS A 278 20.15 -59.82 13.63
C CYS A 278 19.10 -60.38 14.59
N LEU A 279 17.96 -59.68 14.76
CA LEU A 279 16.86 -60.16 15.59
C LEU A 279 16.22 -61.43 15.03
N LYS A 280 16.12 -61.54 13.71
CA LYS A 280 15.56 -62.72 13.04
C LYS A 280 16.47 -63.94 13.17
N GLU A 281 17.77 -63.76 12.97
CA GLU A 281 18.78 -64.81 13.21
C GLU A 281 18.78 -65.28 14.67
N ALA A 282 18.66 -64.35 15.63
CA ALA A 282 18.55 -64.69 17.04
C ALA A 282 17.25 -65.48 17.35
N LEU A 283 16.14 -65.11 16.72
CA LEU A 283 14.87 -65.84 16.85
C LEU A 283 14.98 -67.27 16.29
N ASP A 284 15.56 -67.42 15.10
CA ASP A 284 15.76 -68.72 14.45
C ASP A 284 16.69 -69.61 15.29
N ALA A 285 17.74 -69.04 15.89
CA ALA A 285 18.65 -69.74 16.80
C ALA A 285 17.95 -70.23 18.08
N ILE A 286 17.00 -69.45 18.62
CA ILE A 286 16.19 -69.85 19.77
C ILE A 286 15.20 -70.96 19.40
N GLN A 287 14.60 -70.91 18.21
CA GLN A 287 13.66 -71.95 17.74
C GLN A 287 14.35 -73.27 17.36
N ALA A 288 15.65 -73.22 17.04
CA ALA A 288 16.44 -74.41 16.75
C ALA A 288 16.93 -75.17 18.00
N PHE A 289 16.80 -74.57 19.19
CA PHE A 289 17.12 -75.15 20.49
C PHE A 289 15.93 -75.94 21.06
#